data_AF-A0A527VRW6-F1
#
_entry.id   AF-A0A527VRW6-F1
#
_cell.length_a   1.000
_cell.length_b   1.000
_cell.length_c   1.000
_cell.angle_alpha   90.00
_cell.angle_beta   90.00
_cell.angle_gamma   90.00
#
_symmetry.space_group_name_H-M   'P 1'
#
loop_
_entity.id
_entity.type
_entity.pdbx_description
1 polymer ?
#
loop_
_entity_poly.entity_id
_entity_poly.type
_entity_poly.pdbx_seq_one_letter_code
_entity_poly.pdbx_strand_id
1 'polypeptide(L)' 'HAHHWLILHGRYVCKARKPDCPACVIADICKSKEKTTDIPAPLVPIAPLDETFAAEA' A
#
# COMPACT_ATOMS: atom_id res chain seq x y z
N HIS A 1 8.66 8.48 10.52
CA HIS A 1 8.59 7.60 9.33
C HIS A 1 7.14 7.22 8.95
N ALA A 2 6.29 6.73 9.85
CA ALA A 2 4.89 6.35 9.52
C ALA A 2 4.01 7.51 9.00
N HIS A 3 4.19 8.73 9.53
CA HIS A 3 3.43 9.91 9.09
C HIS A 3 3.59 10.19 7.59
N HIS A 4 4.81 10.04 7.05
CA HIS A 4 5.07 10.24 5.63
C HIS A 4 4.37 9.19 4.77
N TRP A 5 4.29 7.93 5.23
CA TRP A 5 3.57 6.89 4.52
C TRP A 5 2.07 7.15 4.48
N LEU A 6 1.47 7.64 5.56
CA LEU A 6 0.05 8.02 5.57
C LEU A 6 -0.24 9.20 4.63
N ILE A 7 0.64 10.20 4.59
CA ILE A 7 0.52 11.32 3.65
C ILE A 7 0.57 10.84 2.20
N LEU A 8 1.54 9.98 1.86
CA LEU A 8 1.66 9.41 0.52
C LEU A 8 0.46 8.52 0.17
N HIS A 9 0.01 7.71 1.12
CA HIS A 9 -1.16 6.85 0.95
C HIS A 9 -2.42 7.66 0.65
N GLY A 10 -2.69 8.74 1.39
CA GLY A 10 -3.82 9.63 1.12
C GLY A 10 -3.71 10.35 -0.23
N ARG A 11 -2.50 10.72 -0.65
CA ARG A 11 -2.27 11.40 -1.94
C ARG A 11 -2.47 10.50 -3.15
N TYR A 12 -2.04 9.24 -3.08
CA TYR A 12 -2.01 8.35 -4.25
C TYR A 12 -3.12 7.30 -4.25
N VAL A 13 -3.50 6.77 -3.08
CA VAL A 13 -4.42 5.64 -2.93
C VAL A 13 -5.76 6.08 -2.34
N CYS A 14 -5.77 6.52 -1.07
CA CYS A 14 -6.98 6.89 -0.34
C CYS A 14 -7.38 8.36 -0.59
N LYS A 15 -7.60 8.69 -1.86
CA LYS A 15 -7.99 10.02 -2.34
C LYS A 15 -9.37 10.44 -1.79
N ALA A 16 -9.52 11.72 -1.46
CA ALA A 16 -10.77 12.29 -0.92
C ALA A 16 -11.99 12.17 -1.85
N ARG A 17 -11.78 12.01 -3.15
CA ARG A 17 -12.84 11.72 -4.12
C ARG A 17 -12.40 10.53 -4.97
N LYS A 18 -13.27 9.53 -5.09
CA LYS A 18 -13.00 8.27 -5.82
C LYS A 18 -11.71 7.59 -5.32
N PRO A 19 -11.71 7.02 -4.10
CA PRO A 19 -10.56 6.32 -3.55
C PRO A 19 -10.23 5.06 -4.37
N ASP A 20 -8.95 4.74 -4.44
CA ASP A 20 -8.44 3.58 -5.18
C ASP A 20 -8.32 2.38 -4.22
N CYS A 21 -9.46 1.88 -3.74
CA CYS A 21 -9.49 0.79 -2.76
C CYS A 21 -8.86 -0.54 -3.23
N PRO A 22 -8.92 -0.94 -4.52
CA PRO A 22 -8.20 -2.14 -4.98
C PRO A 22 -6.68 -2.05 -4.81
N ALA A 23 -6.13 -0.84 -4.79
CA ALA A 23 -4.71 -0.57 -4.51
C ALA A 23 -4.42 -0.34 -3.02
N CYS A 24 -5.43 -0.41 -2.14
CA CYS A 24 -5.30 -0.16 -0.72
C CYS A 24 -4.96 -1.44 0.05
N VAL A 25 -3.86 -1.43 0.81
CA VAL A 25 -3.40 -2.58 1.61
C VAL A 25 -4.25 -2.86 2.85
N ILE A 26 -5.17 -1.95 3.22
CA ILE A 26 -6.06 -2.07 4.37
C ILE A 26 -7.54 -2.09 3.98
N ALA A 27 -7.87 -2.37 2.72
CA ALA A 27 -9.25 -2.31 2.22
C ALA A 27 -10.20 -3.26 2.98
N ASP A 28 -9.68 -4.41 3.40
CA ASP A 28 -10.35 -5.46 4.17
C ASP A 28 -10.79 -4.99 5.57
N ILE A 29 -10.02 -4.12 6.21
CA ILE A 29 -10.34 -3.56 7.53
C ILE A 29 -10.90 -2.13 7.49
N CYS A 30 -11.01 -1.53 6.30
CA CYS A 30 -11.47 -0.16 6.12
C CYS A 30 -12.98 -0.02 6.39
N LYS A 31 -13.33 0.86 7.34
CA LYS A 31 -14.72 1.16 7.74
C LYS A 31 -15.34 2.36 7.02
N SER A 32 -14.64 2.94 6.04
CA SER A 32 -15.16 4.10 5.29
C SER A 32 -16.38 3.71 4.45
N LYS A 33 -17.39 4.58 4.43
CA LYS A 33 -18.58 4.43 3.58
C LYS A 33 -18.27 4.66 2.09
N GLU A 34 -17.18 5.33 1.79
CA GLU A 34 -16.79 5.72 0.42
C GLU A 34 -15.89 4.69 -0.27
N LYS A 35 -15.61 3.55 0.38
CA LYS A 35 -14.75 2.52 -0.21
C LYS A 35 -15.40 1.88 -1.44
N THR A 36 -14.57 1.51 -2.40
CA THR A 36 -15.00 0.91 -3.67
C THR A 36 -14.87 -0.61 -3.70
N THR A 37 -14.09 -1.22 -2.81
CA THR A 37 -13.97 -2.67 -2.64
C THR A 37 -13.47 -3.03 -1.23
N ASP A 38 -13.74 -4.26 -0.81
CA ASP A 38 -13.25 -4.90 0.42
C ASP A 38 -12.03 -5.80 0.17
N ILE A 39 -11.61 -5.95 -1.09
CA ILE A 39 -10.46 -6.78 -1.47
C ILE A 39 -9.20 -5.91 -1.36
N PRO A 40 -8.23 -6.26 -0.49
CA PRO A 40 -7.01 -5.48 -0.33
C PRO A 40 -6.02 -5.74 -1.47
N ALA A 41 -5.08 -4.81 -1.65
CA ALA A 41 -3.96 -5.00 -2.56
C ALA A 41 -3.13 -6.24 -2.16
N PRO A 42 -2.62 -7.00 -3.15
CA PRO A 42 -1.80 -8.17 -2.87
C PRO A 42 -0.53 -7.76 -2.12
N LEU A 43 -0.28 -8.42 -0.99
CA LEU A 43 0.97 -8.25 -0.25
C LEU A 43 2.06 -9.03 -0.98
N VAL A 44 2.84 -8.31 -1.78
CA VAL A 44 4.02 -8.87 -2.46
C VAL A 44 5.24 -8.61 -1.56
N PRO A 45 6.00 -9.66 -1.19
CA PRO A 45 7.25 -9.45 -0.47
C PRO A 45 8.18 -8.62 -1.36
N ILE A 46 8.72 -7.54 -0.80
CA ILE A 46 9.88 -6.90 -1.41
C ILE A 46 11.00 -7.94 -1.39
N ALA A 47 11.55 -8.27 -2.56
CA ALA A 47 12.70 -9.16 -2.62
C ALA A 47 13.79 -8.63 -1.67
N PRO A 48 14.53 -9.51 -0.99
CA PRO A 48 15.59 -9.07 -0.08
C PRO A 48 16.55 -8.15 -0.85
N LEU A 49 16.90 -7.01 -0.25
CA LEU A 49 17.90 -6.10 -0.84
C LEU A 49 19.32 -6.72 -0.78
N ASP A 50 19.47 -7.92 -0.22
CA ASP A 50 20.72 -8.52 0.23
C ASP A 50 21.13 -9.84 -0.48
N GLU A 51 20.65 -10.13 -1.69
CA GLU A 51 21.13 -11.33 -2.42
C GLU A 51 21.90 -11.02 -3.72
N THR A 52 21.91 -9.78 -4.22
CA THR A 52 22.65 -9.39 -5.44
C THR A 52 23.93 -8.59 -5.20
N PHE A 53 24.33 -8.34 -3.94
CA PHE A 53 25.60 -7.66 -3.62
C PHE A 53 26.64 -8.55 -2.92
N ALA A 54 26.35 -9.85 -2.70
CA ALA A 54 27.27 -10.78 -2.05
C ALA A 54 28.15 -11.59 -3.02
N ALA A 55 28.06 -11.35 -4.34
CA ALA A 55 28.75 -12.12 -5.38
C ALA A 55 29.98 -11.40 -6.01
N GLU A 56 30.59 -10.45 -5.30
CA GLU A 56 31.87 -9.83 -5.69
C GLU A 56 32.83 -9.67 -4.48
N ALA A 57 33.09 -10.78 -3.76
CA ALA A 57 34.19 -10.89 -2.79
C ALA A 57 35.13 -12.04 -3.17
#